data_AF-A0A4U0UWK8-F1
#
_entry.id   AF-A0A4U0UWK8-F1
#
_cell.length_a   1.000
_cell.length_b   1.000
_cell.length_c   1.000
_cell.angle_alpha   90.00
_cell.angle_beta   90.00
_cell.angle_gamma   90.00
#
_symmetry.space_group_name_H-M   'P 1'
#
loop_
_entity.id
_entity.type
_entity.pdbx_description
1 polymer ?
#
loop_
_entity_poly.entity_id
_entity_poly.type
_entity_poly.pdbx_seq_one_letter_code
_entity_poly.pdbx_strand_id
1 'polypeptide(L)'
;MSAQDLDPSFPNHGADRSWSLLSTPHEDEKSGVRSASLYYLTQDIDTGYMMLGGEYEKPEDLVCSDDSKVNSRSSEEIVKVLPKHFERSGAPQVKSLWSGTMGFSRDGIPMIGRLPEEVTGRREDGEWLAAGFNGYGTGYCYSCGLAIALMLLGKDVSGWVPSALMITKERLRGSLSTGTFWDGLVGPSVEVERSKL
;
A
#
# COMPACT_ATOMS: atom_id res chain seq x y z
N MET A 1 0.44 -10.50 3.30
CA MET A 1 0.13 -10.91 1.92
C MET A 1 0.03 -12.43 1.84
N SER A 2 -0.73 -12.96 0.89
CA SER A 2 -0.85 -14.40 0.67
C SER A 2 -1.12 -14.76 -0.79
N ALA A 3 -0.67 -15.94 -1.22
CA ALA A 3 -1.15 -16.63 -2.41
C ALA A 3 -1.97 -17.84 -1.97
N GLN A 4 -3.23 -17.90 -2.39
CA GLN A 4 -4.20 -18.90 -1.93
C GLN A 4 -4.89 -19.54 -3.12
N ASP A 5 -5.12 -20.85 -3.04
CA ASP A 5 -5.83 -21.64 -4.03
C ASP A 5 -7.24 -21.95 -3.50
N LEU A 6 -8.25 -21.47 -4.23
CA LEU A 6 -9.68 -21.62 -3.92
C LEU A 6 -10.31 -22.90 -4.47
N ASP A 7 -9.47 -23.88 -4.81
CA ASP A 7 -9.80 -25.14 -5.49
C ASP A 7 -10.14 -24.96 -6.99
N PRO A 8 -9.87 -25.96 -7.85
CA PRO A 8 -10.11 -25.89 -9.30
C PRO A 8 -11.55 -25.59 -9.72
N SER A 9 -12.54 -25.73 -8.82
CA SER A 9 -13.91 -25.31 -9.08
C SER A 9 -14.09 -23.78 -9.11
N PHE A 10 -13.15 -23.00 -8.56
CA PHE A 10 -13.19 -21.55 -8.66
C PHE A 10 -12.71 -21.09 -10.04
N PRO A 11 -13.49 -20.28 -10.78
CA PRO A 11 -13.13 -19.87 -12.13
C PRO A 11 -11.88 -18.97 -12.12
N ASN A 12 -11.05 -19.12 -13.16
CA ASN A 12 -9.89 -18.26 -13.36
C ASN A 12 -10.28 -17.03 -14.20
N HIS A 13 -10.19 -15.87 -13.57
CA HIS A 13 -10.44 -14.54 -14.11
C HIS A 13 -9.19 -13.63 -14.04
N GLY A 14 -8.00 -14.21 -13.91
CA GLY A 14 -6.75 -13.45 -13.80
C GLY A 14 -6.44 -12.57 -15.02
N ALA A 15 -7.03 -12.88 -16.18
CA ALA A 15 -6.86 -12.10 -17.41
C ALA A 15 -7.77 -10.87 -17.48
N ASP A 16 -8.91 -10.86 -16.78
CA ASP A 16 -9.99 -9.89 -17.00
C ASP A 16 -10.50 -9.20 -15.72
N ARG A 17 -10.05 -9.64 -14.53
CA ARG A 17 -10.57 -9.10 -13.26
C ARG A 17 -9.49 -8.86 -12.19
N SER A 18 -9.76 -7.84 -11.41
CA SER A 18 -9.14 -7.56 -10.11
C SER A 18 -10.23 -7.11 -9.14
N TRP A 19 -10.02 -7.33 -7.85
CA TRP A 19 -10.99 -6.95 -6.81
C TRP A 19 -10.33 -6.09 -5.75
N SER A 20 -11.14 -5.18 -5.20
CA SER A 20 -10.83 -4.47 -3.96
C SER A 20 -12.01 -4.65 -3.02
N LEU A 21 -11.75 -5.14 -1.82
CA LEU A 21 -12.76 -5.31 -0.79
C LEU A 21 -12.66 -4.12 0.14
N LEU A 22 -13.69 -3.29 0.15
CA LEU A 22 -13.76 -2.13 1.02
C LEU A 22 -14.72 -2.40 2.18
N SER A 23 -14.33 -1.95 3.36
CA SER A 23 -15.16 -1.94 4.56
C SER A 23 -14.99 -0.62 5.31
N THR A 24 -15.67 -0.45 6.44
CA THR A 24 -15.44 0.70 7.32
C THR A 24 -14.26 0.42 8.24
N PRO A 25 -13.24 1.31 8.28
CA PRO A 25 -12.13 1.19 9.22
C PRO A 25 -12.61 1.00 10.64
N HIS A 26 -12.03 0.05 11.36
CA HIS A 26 -12.38 -0.20 12.74
C HIS A 26 -11.19 -0.70 13.56
N GLU A 27 -11.28 -0.49 14.85
CA GLU A 27 -10.39 -1.05 15.86
C GLU A 27 -11.17 -2.07 16.68
N ASP A 28 -10.64 -3.27 16.84
CA ASP A 28 -11.19 -4.24 17.78
C ASP A 28 -10.78 -3.85 19.20
N GLU A 29 -11.75 -3.37 19.99
CA GLU A 29 -11.50 -2.82 21.34
C GLU A 29 -10.81 -3.82 22.29
N LYS A 30 -10.95 -5.12 22.06
CA LYS A 30 -10.38 -6.16 22.94
C LYS A 30 -8.92 -6.44 22.63
N SER A 31 -8.58 -6.50 21.35
CA SER A 31 -7.25 -6.86 20.87
C SER A 31 -6.37 -5.64 20.55
N GLY A 32 -6.98 -4.45 20.41
CA GLY A 32 -6.32 -3.22 19.97
C GLY A 32 -5.85 -3.27 18.52
N VAL A 33 -6.37 -4.22 17.73
CA VAL A 33 -5.98 -4.43 16.33
C VAL A 33 -6.81 -3.52 15.45
N ARG A 34 -6.16 -2.89 14.48
CA ARG A 34 -6.81 -2.04 13.50
C ARG A 34 -6.89 -2.74 12.15
N SER A 35 -7.97 -2.47 11.44
CA SER A 35 -8.12 -2.79 10.04
C SER A 35 -8.24 -1.51 9.23
N ALA A 36 -7.35 -1.27 8.26
CA ALA A 36 -7.56 -0.21 7.26
C ALA A 36 -8.62 -0.54 6.22
N SER A 37 -9.36 -1.64 6.40
CA SER A 37 -10.57 -1.90 5.63
C SER A 37 -10.46 -2.05 4.12
N LEU A 38 -9.23 -2.11 3.61
CA LEU A 38 -8.95 -2.41 2.22
C LEU A 38 -8.22 -3.75 2.13
N TYR A 39 -8.82 -4.67 1.38
CA TYR A 39 -8.09 -5.80 0.82
C TYR A 39 -8.01 -5.64 -0.70
N TYR A 40 -6.84 -5.85 -1.27
CA TYR A 40 -6.61 -5.84 -2.71
C TYR A 40 -6.27 -7.24 -3.19
N LEU A 41 -6.86 -7.60 -4.33
CA LEU A 41 -6.89 -8.97 -4.81
C LEU A 41 -6.66 -9.00 -6.32
N THR A 42 -5.68 -9.80 -6.75
CA THR A 42 -5.52 -10.22 -8.13
C THR A 42 -5.52 -11.73 -8.22
N GLN A 43 -5.70 -12.26 -9.42
CA GLN A 43 -5.62 -13.69 -9.67
C GLN A 43 -4.54 -13.95 -10.70
N ASP A 44 -3.69 -14.93 -10.44
CA ASP A 44 -2.65 -15.35 -11.37
C ASP A 44 -3.27 -16.05 -12.58
N ILE A 45 -2.91 -15.61 -13.79
CA ILE A 45 -3.53 -16.08 -15.04
C ILE A 45 -3.23 -17.56 -15.32
N ASP A 46 -2.05 -18.05 -14.92
CA ASP A 46 -1.60 -19.39 -15.27
C ASP A 46 -2.06 -20.43 -14.25
N THR A 47 -1.97 -20.09 -12.96
CA THR A 47 -2.27 -21.00 -11.84
C THR A 47 -3.67 -20.81 -11.27
N GLY A 48 -4.30 -19.66 -11.48
CA GLY A 48 -5.58 -19.31 -10.86
C GLY A 48 -5.46 -18.94 -9.37
N TYR A 49 -4.24 -18.87 -8.82
CA TYR A 49 -4.03 -18.51 -7.42
C TYR A 49 -4.45 -17.07 -7.14
N MET A 50 -5.14 -16.90 -6.03
CA MET A 50 -5.59 -15.61 -5.53
C MET A 50 -4.47 -14.94 -4.74
N MET A 51 -3.98 -13.82 -5.25
CA MET A 51 -2.99 -12.97 -4.60
C MET A 51 -3.71 -11.91 -3.77
N LEU A 52 -3.70 -12.09 -2.46
CA LEU A 52 -4.42 -11.23 -1.53
C LEU A 52 -3.47 -10.40 -0.68
N GLY A 53 -3.75 -9.12 -0.61
CA GLY A 53 -3.13 -8.17 0.30
C GLY A 53 -4.12 -7.36 1.09
N GLY A 54 -3.66 -6.85 2.21
CA GLY A 54 -4.44 -6.08 3.17
C GLY A 54 -3.72 -6.06 4.50
N GLU A 55 -4.33 -5.37 5.45
CA GLU A 55 -3.75 -5.20 6.78
C GLU A 55 -4.74 -5.56 7.89
N TYR A 56 -4.17 -6.15 8.94
CA TYR A 56 -4.86 -6.43 10.18
C TYR A 56 -3.82 -6.52 11.29
N GLU A 57 -3.40 -5.36 11.80
CA GLU A 57 -2.28 -5.28 12.73
C GLU A 57 -2.48 -4.29 13.86
N LYS A 58 -1.66 -4.44 14.90
CA LYS A 58 -1.57 -3.45 15.96
C LYS A 58 -0.73 -2.26 15.51
N PRO A 59 -1.00 -1.05 16.01
CA PRO A 59 -0.18 0.14 15.75
C PRO A 59 1.33 -0.06 16.01
N GLU A 60 1.68 -0.80 17.06
CA GLU A 60 3.07 -1.09 17.46
C GLU A 60 3.83 -1.94 16.44
N ASP A 61 3.12 -2.76 15.67
CA ASP A 61 3.71 -3.67 14.67
C ASP A 61 3.87 -3.02 13.29
N LEU A 62 3.31 -1.81 13.08
CA LEU A 62 3.34 -1.12 11.80
C LEU A 62 4.61 -0.29 11.57
N VAL A 63 5.30 0.11 12.63
CA VAL A 63 6.54 0.88 12.54
C VAL A 63 7.72 -0.10 12.57
N CYS A 64 7.88 -0.84 11.48
CA CYS A 64 8.92 -1.85 11.35
C CYS A 64 9.54 -1.82 9.94
N SER A 65 10.86 -1.99 9.87
CA SER A 65 11.61 -2.15 8.61
C SER A 65 12.09 -3.58 8.38
N ASP A 66 11.76 -4.52 9.27
CA ASP A 66 12.09 -5.94 9.16
C ASP A 66 10.86 -6.71 8.69
N ASP A 67 10.81 -7.00 7.38
CA ASP A 67 9.80 -7.84 6.75
C ASP A 67 10.27 -9.30 6.57
N SER A 68 11.34 -9.72 7.24
CA SER A 68 11.78 -11.12 7.22
C SER A 68 10.83 -12.06 7.98
N LYS A 69 9.88 -11.51 8.75
CA LYS A 69 8.95 -12.24 9.59
C LYS A 69 7.51 -11.96 9.20
N VAL A 70 6.71 -13.02 9.21
CA VAL A 70 5.26 -12.94 9.05
C VAL A 70 4.62 -12.94 10.45
N ASN A 71 3.74 -11.97 10.70
CA ASN A 71 2.96 -11.92 11.92
C ASN A 71 1.87 -13.00 11.91
N SER A 72 1.80 -13.79 12.99
CA SER A 72 0.88 -14.92 13.10
C SER A 72 -0.59 -14.49 13.04
N ARG A 73 -0.95 -13.37 13.67
CA ARG A 73 -2.32 -12.83 13.66
C ARG A 73 -2.75 -12.46 12.24
N SER A 74 -1.94 -11.67 11.54
CA SER A 74 -2.21 -11.34 10.13
C SER A 74 -2.34 -12.59 9.27
N SER A 75 -1.48 -13.59 9.48
CA SER A 75 -1.54 -14.84 8.72
C SER A 75 -2.81 -15.65 8.98
N GLU A 76 -3.32 -15.65 10.22
CA GLU A 76 -4.56 -16.32 10.58
C GLU A 76 -5.80 -15.61 10.05
N GLU A 77 -5.78 -14.27 9.97
CA GLU A 77 -6.91 -13.51 9.45
C GLU A 77 -6.97 -13.47 7.93
N ILE A 78 -5.85 -13.31 7.24
CA ILE A 78 -5.83 -13.16 5.78
C ILE A 78 -6.37 -14.40 5.04
N VAL A 79 -6.24 -15.59 5.63
CA VAL A 79 -6.78 -16.85 5.06
C VAL A 79 -8.31 -16.97 5.19
N LYS A 80 -8.93 -16.17 6.05
CA LYS A 80 -10.40 -16.15 6.25
C LYS A 80 -11.11 -15.23 5.27
N VAL A 81 -10.38 -14.31 4.64
CA VAL A 81 -10.95 -13.26 3.78
C VAL A 81 -11.62 -13.83 2.53
N LEU A 82 -10.91 -14.68 1.77
CA LEU A 82 -11.42 -15.18 0.49
C LEU A 82 -12.65 -16.10 0.65
N PRO A 83 -12.65 -17.10 1.57
CA PRO A 83 -13.83 -17.95 1.77
C PRO A 83 -15.06 -17.15 2.21
N LYS A 84 -14.86 -16.17 3.11
CA LYS A 84 -15.93 -15.29 3.57
C LYS A 84 -16.49 -14.44 2.43
N HIS A 85 -15.61 -13.86 1.60
CA HIS A 85 -16.04 -12.96 0.54
C HIS A 85 -16.73 -13.68 -0.62
N PHE A 86 -16.22 -14.86 -1.01
CA PHE A 86 -16.79 -15.66 -2.10
C PHE A 86 -17.80 -16.72 -1.62
N GLU A 87 -18.26 -16.62 -0.38
CA GLU A 87 -19.27 -17.50 0.24
C GLU A 87 -18.94 -19.00 0.06
N ARG A 88 -17.66 -19.36 0.20
CA ARG A 88 -17.18 -20.73 -0.01
C ARG A 88 -17.10 -21.52 1.29
N SER A 89 -17.48 -22.79 1.22
CA SER A 89 -17.19 -23.77 2.26
C SER A 89 -15.77 -24.32 2.10
N GLY A 90 -15.09 -24.54 3.21
CA GLY A 90 -13.72 -25.06 3.25
C GLY A 90 -12.66 -23.98 3.31
N ALA A 91 -11.50 -24.34 3.88
CA ALA A 91 -10.35 -23.46 3.95
C ALA A 91 -9.59 -23.50 2.61
N PRO A 92 -9.06 -22.36 2.14
CA PRO A 92 -8.28 -22.30 0.92
C PRO A 92 -6.91 -22.94 1.16
N GLN A 93 -6.30 -23.51 0.13
CA GLN A 93 -4.93 -24.00 0.26
C GLN A 93 -3.97 -22.80 0.16
N VAL A 94 -3.30 -22.50 1.26
CA VAL A 94 -2.26 -21.47 1.31
C VAL A 94 -1.02 -21.97 0.58
N LYS A 95 -0.63 -21.29 -0.49
CA LYS A 95 0.59 -21.61 -1.26
C LYS A 95 1.79 -20.81 -0.74
N SER A 96 1.56 -19.58 -0.30
CA SER A 96 2.58 -18.76 0.33
C SER A 96 1.98 -17.65 1.19
N LEU A 97 2.77 -17.23 2.18
CA LEU A 97 2.51 -16.08 3.05
C LEU A 97 3.79 -15.26 3.14
N TRP A 98 3.65 -13.94 3.11
CA TRP A 98 4.77 -13.03 3.27
C TRP A 98 4.30 -11.68 3.82
N SER A 99 5.22 -10.95 4.44
CA SER A 99 5.07 -9.55 4.82
C SER A 99 5.83 -8.67 3.82
N GLY A 100 5.64 -7.35 3.94
CA GLY A 100 6.38 -6.38 3.13
C GLY A 100 6.40 -5.03 3.81
N THR A 101 7.50 -4.30 3.62
CA THR A 101 7.62 -2.92 4.12
C THR A 101 7.09 -1.90 3.12
N MET A 102 6.29 -0.97 3.60
CA MET A 102 5.74 0.14 2.80
C MET A 102 6.39 1.46 3.22
N GLY A 103 6.72 2.28 2.22
CA GLY A 103 7.23 3.64 2.43
C GLY A 103 6.11 4.66 2.31
N PHE A 104 5.99 5.53 3.32
CA PHE A 104 4.97 6.58 3.38
C PHE A 104 5.59 7.96 3.35
N SER A 105 5.03 8.83 2.52
CA SER A 105 5.29 10.26 2.52
C SER A 105 4.44 10.95 3.59
N ARG A 106 4.95 12.02 4.20
CA ARG A 106 4.21 12.80 5.21
C ARG A 106 2.86 13.32 4.72
N ASP A 107 2.80 13.76 3.47
CA ASP A 107 1.62 14.39 2.86
C ASP A 107 0.74 13.42 2.07
N GLY A 108 1.01 12.11 2.16
CA GLY A 108 0.22 11.09 1.45
C GLY A 108 0.36 11.08 -0.06
N ILE A 109 1.33 11.82 -0.62
CA ILE A 109 1.59 11.91 -2.06
C ILE A 109 3.00 11.37 -2.37
N PRO A 110 3.18 10.51 -3.39
CA PRO A 110 4.53 10.07 -3.78
C PRO A 110 5.50 11.23 -4.02
N MET A 111 6.78 11.00 -3.75
CA MET A 111 7.83 12.00 -3.95
C MET A 111 8.79 11.53 -5.03
N ILE A 112 8.86 12.31 -6.11
CA ILE A 112 9.79 12.08 -7.21
C ILE A 112 10.61 13.33 -7.52
N GLY A 113 11.87 13.12 -7.89
CA GLY A 113 12.72 14.16 -8.45
C GLY A 113 14.05 14.27 -7.72
N ARG A 114 14.74 15.36 -8.01
CA ARG A 114 16.04 15.65 -7.43
C ARG A 114 15.88 16.11 -5.98
N LEU A 115 16.75 15.62 -5.09
CA LEU A 115 16.81 16.09 -3.72
C LEU A 115 17.58 17.43 -3.64
N PRO A 116 17.03 18.47 -2.98
CA PRO A 116 17.73 19.75 -2.79
C PRO A 116 18.95 19.64 -1.87
N GLU A 117 20.01 20.41 -2.15
CA GLU A 117 21.22 20.48 -1.31
C GLU A 117 20.88 20.79 0.15
N GLU A 118 19.88 21.66 0.41
CA GLU A 118 19.52 22.02 1.77
C GLU A 118 18.92 20.87 2.59
N VAL A 119 18.48 19.80 1.92
CA VAL A 119 17.98 18.59 2.58
C VAL A 119 19.09 17.57 2.76
N THR A 120 19.94 17.40 1.75
CA THR A 120 20.97 16.36 1.75
C THR A 120 22.25 16.80 2.48
N GLY A 121 22.48 18.11 2.58
CA GLY A 121 23.75 18.71 3.03
C GLY A 121 24.92 18.43 2.09
N ARG A 122 24.66 17.85 0.91
CA ARG A 122 25.66 17.44 -0.08
C ARG A 122 25.59 18.36 -1.28
N ARG A 123 26.74 18.97 -1.59
CA ARG A 123 26.93 19.90 -2.73
C ARG A 123 26.90 19.22 -4.10
N GLU A 124 26.92 17.88 -4.12
CA GLU A 124 26.89 17.14 -5.37
C GLU A 124 25.45 16.90 -5.82
N ASP A 125 25.16 17.30 -7.05
CA ASP A 125 23.82 17.29 -7.66
C ASP A 125 23.33 15.87 -8.06
N GLY A 126 23.77 14.84 -7.35
CA GLY A 126 23.65 13.43 -7.76
C GLY A 126 22.48 12.66 -7.17
N GLU A 127 21.68 13.25 -6.28
CA GLU A 127 20.70 12.50 -5.48
C GLU A 127 19.26 12.71 -5.93
N TRP A 128 18.58 11.58 -6.11
CA TRP A 128 17.23 11.51 -6.66
C TRP A 128 16.42 10.55 -5.82
N LEU A 129 15.12 10.85 -5.72
CA LEU A 129 14.18 10.05 -4.96
C LEU A 129 13.00 9.69 -5.86
N ALA A 130 12.52 8.46 -5.73
CA ALA A 130 11.21 8.01 -6.17
C ALA A 130 10.68 7.05 -5.10
N ALA A 131 9.99 7.59 -4.10
CA ALA A 131 9.61 6.84 -2.90
C ALA A 131 8.35 7.43 -2.25
N GLY A 132 7.98 6.85 -1.11
CA GLY A 132 6.81 7.28 -0.35
C GLY A 132 5.51 6.97 -1.11
N PHE A 133 5.41 5.80 -1.74
CA PHE A 133 4.27 5.44 -2.58
C PHE A 133 2.98 5.13 -1.79
N ASN A 134 3.02 5.19 -0.45
CA ASN A 134 1.86 5.10 0.43
C ASN A 134 1.03 3.82 0.24
N GLY A 135 1.71 2.68 0.02
CA GLY A 135 1.06 1.40 -0.23
C GLY A 135 0.63 1.15 -1.69
N TYR A 136 0.76 2.14 -2.59
CA TYR A 136 0.38 2.04 -4.00
C TYR A 136 1.59 1.85 -4.93
N GLY A 137 2.67 1.27 -4.41
CA GLY A 137 3.96 1.14 -5.11
C GLY A 137 3.85 0.45 -6.47
N THR A 138 3.05 -0.62 -6.57
CA THR A 138 2.86 -1.38 -7.82
C THR A 138 2.35 -0.52 -8.98
N GLY A 139 1.49 0.48 -8.70
CA GLY A 139 0.97 1.39 -9.73
C GLY A 139 1.92 2.54 -10.08
N TYR A 140 2.72 3.00 -9.12
CA TYR A 140 3.58 4.17 -9.30
C TYR A 140 5.00 3.83 -9.75
N CYS A 141 5.59 2.75 -9.26
CA CYS A 141 7.04 2.56 -9.26
C CYS A 141 7.67 2.59 -10.66
N TYR A 142 7.02 1.96 -11.65
CA TYR A 142 7.52 1.92 -13.02
C TYR A 142 7.55 3.32 -13.65
N SER A 143 6.41 4.00 -13.67
CA SER A 143 6.28 5.33 -14.28
C SER A 143 7.12 6.38 -13.56
N CYS A 144 7.18 6.32 -12.22
CA CYS A 144 8.04 7.19 -11.43
C CYS A 144 9.53 6.93 -11.69
N GLY A 145 9.94 5.65 -11.80
CA GLY A 145 11.32 5.29 -12.15
C GLY A 145 11.70 5.77 -13.56
N LEU A 146 10.81 5.61 -14.54
CA LEU A 146 10.98 6.13 -15.89
C LEU A 146 11.10 7.67 -15.88
N ALA A 147 10.28 8.36 -15.09
CA ALA A 147 10.36 9.81 -14.94
C ALA A 147 11.74 10.25 -14.44
N ILE A 148 12.27 9.61 -13.38
CA ILE A 148 13.62 9.89 -12.86
C ILE A 148 14.68 9.67 -13.93
N ALA A 149 14.62 8.54 -14.64
CA ALA A 149 15.59 8.23 -15.70
C ALA A 149 15.56 9.28 -16.83
N LEU A 150 14.38 9.75 -17.23
CA LEU A 150 14.24 10.80 -18.25
C LEU A 150 14.74 12.15 -17.75
N MET A 151 14.44 12.53 -16.50
CA MET A 151 14.95 13.75 -15.88
C MET A 151 16.48 13.74 -15.80
N LEU A 152 17.09 12.60 -15.44
CA LEU A 152 18.56 12.41 -15.44
C LEU A 152 19.19 12.60 -16.83
N LEU A 153 18.45 12.27 -17.90
CA LEU A 153 18.86 12.50 -19.29
C LEU A 153 18.58 13.94 -19.77
N GLY A 154 18.14 14.84 -18.89
CA GLY A 154 17.79 16.22 -19.23
C GLY A 154 16.50 16.35 -20.04
N LYS A 155 15.63 15.34 -20.03
CA LYS A 155 14.36 15.37 -20.75
C LYS A 155 13.25 15.93 -19.88
N ASP A 156 12.40 16.75 -20.48
CA ASP A 156 11.20 17.27 -19.83
C ASP A 156 10.14 16.17 -19.70
N VAL A 157 9.54 16.09 -18.51
CA VAL A 157 8.49 15.13 -18.15
C VAL A 157 7.21 15.83 -17.70
N SER A 158 7.18 17.17 -17.67
CA SER A 158 6.07 17.98 -17.19
C SER A 158 4.75 17.74 -17.93
N GLY A 159 4.81 17.25 -19.17
CA GLY A 159 3.64 16.93 -19.98
C GLY A 159 2.83 15.70 -19.52
N TRP A 160 3.37 14.86 -18.63
CA TRP A 160 2.69 13.63 -18.18
C TRP A 160 2.93 13.28 -16.72
N VAL A 161 3.97 13.85 -16.09
CA VAL A 161 4.22 13.70 -14.66
C VAL A 161 3.48 14.81 -13.89
N PRO A 162 2.55 14.48 -12.98
CA PRO A 162 1.87 15.49 -12.19
C PRO A 162 2.85 16.26 -11.31
N SER A 163 2.77 17.60 -11.34
CA SER A 163 3.62 18.47 -10.53
C SER A 163 3.48 18.23 -9.02
N ALA A 164 2.32 17.73 -8.57
CA ALA A 164 2.09 17.33 -7.18
C ALA A 164 3.05 16.24 -6.68
N LEU A 165 3.58 15.38 -7.57
CA LEU A 165 4.55 14.35 -7.20
C LEU A 165 5.96 14.91 -7.03
N MET A 166 6.24 16.09 -7.58
CA MET A 166 7.57 16.67 -7.56
C MET A 166 8.01 17.01 -6.16
N ILE A 167 9.29 16.80 -5.90
CA ILE A 167 9.93 17.19 -4.66
C ILE A 167 10.05 18.71 -4.58
N THR A 168 9.59 19.24 -3.45
CA THR A 168 9.85 20.62 -3.04
C THR A 168 10.37 20.62 -1.60
N LYS A 169 11.02 21.72 -1.21
CA LYS A 169 11.51 21.91 0.15
C LYS A 169 10.40 21.82 1.19
N GLU A 170 9.21 22.32 0.86
CA GLU A 170 8.04 22.36 1.72
C GLU A 170 7.53 20.95 2.03
N ARG A 171 7.55 20.07 1.02
CA ARG A 171 7.10 18.68 1.17
C ARG A 171 8.02 17.86 2.09
N LEU A 172 9.33 18.14 2.05
CA LEU A 172 10.36 17.46 2.85
C LEU A 172 10.51 17.99 4.29
N ARG A 173 9.92 19.14 4.62
CA ARG A 173 9.95 19.68 6.00
C ARG A 173 8.99 18.93 6.91
N GLY A 174 9.17 19.02 8.23
CA GLY A 174 8.23 18.48 9.22
C GLY A 174 8.31 16.96 9.45
N SER A 175 7.39 16.43 10.24
CA SER A 175 7.35 15.02 10.65
C SER A 175 6.03 14.37 10.26
N LEU A 176 6.07 13.07 9.94
CA LEU A 176 4.88 12.25 9.85
C LEU A 176 4.35 12.03 11.28
N SER A 177 3.07 12.33 11.51
CA SER A 177 2.40 12.01 12.77
C SER A 177 1.53 10.77 12.59
N THR A 178 1.36 9.99 13.66
CA THR A 178 0.58 8.75 13.61
C THR A 178 -0.88 9.00 13.21
N GLY A 179 -1.50 10.11 13.64
CA GLY A 179 -2.86 10.46 13.23
C GLY A 179 -3.01 10.62 11.70
N THR A 180 -2.12 11.40 11.09
CA THR A 180 -2.10 11.62 9.63
C THR A 180 -1.69 10.38 8.83
N PHE A 181 -0.90 9.47 9.42
CA PHE A 181 -0.53 8.21 8.79
C PHE A 181 -1.76 7.33 8.55
N TRP A 182 -2.66 7.25 9.54
CA TRP A 182 -3.90 6.49 9.41
C TRP A 182 -4.81 7.08 8.34
N ASP A 183 -5.05 8.40 8.38
CA ASP A 183 -5.82 9.10 7.34
C ASP A 183 -5.25 8.88 5.92
N GLY A 184 -3.93 8.66 5.78
CA GLY A 184 -3.31 8.34 4.50
C GLY A 184 -3.52 6.88 4.05
N LEU A 185 -3.70 5.95 5.00
CA LEU A 185 -3.86 4.51 4.78
C LEU A 185 -5.32 4.12 4.53
N VAL A 186 -6.25 4.76 5.25
CA VAL A 186 -7.71 4.54 5.14
C VAL A 186 -8.45 5.58 4.29
N GLY A 187 -7.74 6.57 3.75
CA GLY A 187 -8.35 7.82 3.28
C GLY A 187 -8.72 8.71 4.48
N PRO A 188 -8.91 10.02 4.25
CA PRO A 188 -9.15 10.95 5.35
C PRO A 188 -10.33 10.45 6.18
N SER A 189 -10.19 10.50 7.51
CA SER A 189 -11.32 10.41 8.42
C SER A 189 -12.38 11.40 7.95
N VAL A 190 -13.42 10.92 7.28
CA VAL A 190 -14.60 11.74 7.07
C VAL A 190 -15.20 11.86 8.45
N GLU A 191 -15.02 13.01 9.11
CA GLU A 191 -15.88 13.39 10.22
C GLU A 191 -17.30 13.37 9.66
N VAL A 192 -18.01 12.25 9.90
CA VAL A 192 -19.44 12.22 9.72
C VAL A 192 -19.95 13.14 10.83
N GLU A 193 -20.14 14.41 10.50
CA GLU A 193 -21.04 15.26 11.27
C GLU A 193 -22.35 14.48 11.36
N ARG A 194 -22.60 13.86 12.51
CA ARG A 194 -23.94 13.41 12.90
C ARG A 194 -24.76 14.66 13.14
N SER A 195 -25.05 15.40 12.07
CA SER A 195 -26.07 16.43 12.08
C SER A 195 -27.40 15.71 12.19
N LYS A 196 -27.92 15.71 13.42
CA LYS A 196 -29.30 15.43 13.84
C LYS A 196 -30.30 15.26 12.68
N LEU A 197 -30.79 14.04 12.51
CA LEU A 197 -32.14 13.74 12.04
C LEU A 197 -32.76 12.73 13.01
#